data_AF-A0A7S2C3F4-F1
#
_entry.id   AF-A0A7S2C3F4-F1
#
_cell.length_a   1.000
_cell.length_b   1.000
_cell.length_c   1.000
_cell.angle_alpha   90.00
_cell.angle_beta   90.00
_cell.angle_gamma   90.00
#
_symmetry.space_group_name_H-M   'P 1'
#
loop_
_entity.id
_entity.type
_entity.pdbx_description
1 polymer ?
#
loop_
_entity_poly.entity_id
_entity_poly.type
_entity_poly.pdbx_seq_one_letter_code
_entity_poly.pdbx_strand_id
1 'polypeptide(L)'
;VNLLSARKIKDTRFPFPYAQLVSIFLLTFAFVTPWVLATLIQSKVWCGFFTFVPVFALLSLNYTAGQLEMPFGHDANDLPLDKFQSEMNNSLLMLMHDYSDHVASAASTCLRDFDAVREDLETVEVNRSISCSVERARASIFVNV
;
A
#
# COMPACT_ATOMS: atom_id res chain seq x y z
N VAL A 1 -12.16 8.20 -9.75
CA VAL A 1 -10.68 8.12 -9.72
C VAL A 1 -10.08 9.28 -10.50
N ASN A 2 -9.19 10.07 -9.89
CA ASN A 2 -8.64 11.27 -10.55
C ASN A 2 -7.48 10.87 -11.48
N LEU A 3 -7.78 10.56 -12.75
CA LEU A 3 -6.76 10.28 -13.77
C LEU A 3 -5.76 11.43 -13.93
N LEU A 4 -6.23 12.66 -13.72
CA LEU A 4 -5.38 13.85 -13.72
C LEU A 4 -4.31 13.81 -12.62
N SER A 5 -4.61 13.22 -11.45
CA SER A 5 -3.64 13.06 -10.37
C SER A 5 -2.58 12.01 -10.72
N ALA A 6 -2.98 10.89 -11.31
CA ALA A 6 -2.03 9.87 -11.79
C ALA A 6 -1.14 10.43 -12.93
N ARG A 7 -1.74 11.19 -13.85
CA ARG A 7 -1.03 11.86 -14.93
C ARG A 7 -0.03 12.90 -14.39
N LYS A 8 -0.40 13.66 -13.36
CA LYS A 8 0.53 14.58 -12.69
C LYS A 8 1.77 13.85 -12.21
N ILE A 9 1.63 12.73 -11.49
CA ILE A 9 2.75 11.94 -10.98
C ILE A 9 3.67 11.46 -12.12
N LYS A 10 3.09 10.96 -13.22
CA LYS A 10 3.85 10.50 -14.39
C LYS A 10 4.57 11.63 -15.14
N ASP A 11 3.90 12.76 -15.31
CA ASP A 11 4.39 13.86 -16.15
C ASP A 11 5.38 14.76 -15.38
N THR A 12 5.31 14.83 -14.05
CA THR A 12 6.28 15.55 -13.20
C THR A 12 7.53 14.71 -12.94
N ARG A 13 8.36 14.55 -13.97
CA ARG A 13 9.66 13.87 -13.84
C ARG A 13 10.61 14.67 -12.96
N PHE A 14 11.51 13.98 -12.29
CA PHE A 14 12.53 14.63 -11.51
C PHE A 14 13.50 15.41 -12.42
N PRO A 15 13.95 16.61 -12.01
CA PRO A 15 14.77 17.45 -12.87
C PRO A 15 16.11 16.77 -13.19
N PHE A 16 16.35 16.55 -14.48
CA PHE A 16 17.55 15.88 -14.99
C PHE A 16 18.87 16.47 -14.45
N PRO A 17 19.07 17.81 -14.39
CA PRO A 17 20.31 18.37 -13.84
C PRO A 17 20.56 17.96 -12.38
N TYR A 18 19.51 17.81 -11.56
CA TYR A 18 19.68 17.37 -10.17
C TYR A 18 20.16 15.93 -10.11
N ALA A 19 19.54 15.02 -10.89
CA ALA A 19 19.95 13.62 -10.93
C ALA A 19 21.42 13.47 -11.35
N GLN A 20 21.89 14.31 -12.29
CA GLN A 20 23.30 14.37 -12.68
C GLN A 20 24.20 14.85 -11.53
N LEU A 21 23.81 15.90 -10.81
CA LEU A 21 24.58 16.42 -9.68
C LEU A 21 24.71 15.38 -8.56
N VAL A 22 23.64 14.65 -8.22
CA VAL A 22 23.69 13.56 -7.23
C VAL A 22 24.62 12.45 -7.70
N SER A 23 24.57 12.08 -8.97
CA SER A 23 25.45 11.05 -9.53
C SER A 23 26.93 11.45 -9.45
N ILE A 24 27.26 12.70 -9.79
CA ILE A 24 28.63 13.24 -9.69
C ILE A 24 29.08 13.32 -8.22
N PHE A 25 28.17 13.71 -7.32
CA PHE A 25 28.45 13.78 -5.89
C PHE A 25 28.76 12.39 -5.32
N LEU A 26 27.96 11.38 -5.65
CA LEU A 26 28.19 9.99 -5.24
C LEU A 26 29.50 9.43 -5.81
N LEU A 27 29.82 9.75 -7.07
CA LEU A 27 31.10 9.35 -7.67
C LEU A 27 32.27 9.99 -6.91
N THR A 28 32.19 11.29 -6.62
CA THR A 28 33.21 12.00 -5.85
C THR A 28 33.34 11.41 -4.44
N PHE A 29 32.22 11.13 -3.77
CA PHE A 29 32.19 10.49 -2.47
C PHE A 29 32.85 9.11 -2.49
N ALA A 30 32.61 8.31 -3.54
CA ALA A 30 33.21 6.98 -3.71
C ALA A 30 34.74 7.01 -3.83
N PHE A 31 35.33 8.09 -4.34
CA PHE A 31 36.80 8.25 -4.43
C PHE A 31 37.40 8.96 -3.22
N VAL A 32 36.73 9.98 -2.67
CA VAL A 32 37.24 10.76 -1.53
C VAL A 32 37.20 9.93 -0.23
N THR A 33 36.17 9.12 -0.04
CA THR A 33 36.03 8.27 1.17
C THR A 33 37.22 7.31 1.38
N PRO A 34 37.63 6.49 0.40
CA PRO A 34 38.81 5.63 0.56
C PRO A 34 40.11 6.42 0.70
N TRP A 35 40.23 7.59 0.06
CA TRP A 35 41.39 8.45 0.23
C TRP A 35 41.53 8.93 1.69
N VAL A 36 40.46 9.42 2.29
CA VAL A 36 40.46 9.92 3.68
C VAL A 36 40.65 8.77 4.67
N LEU A 37 39.95 7.64 4.49
CA LEU A 37 40.07 6.52 5.43
C LEU A 37 41.43 5.81 5.37
N ALA A 38 42.13 5.86 4.22
CA ALA A 38 43.48 5.35 4.10
C ALA A 38 44.50 6.10 4.98
N THR A 39 44.24 7.37 5.33
CA THR A 39 45.14 8.14 6.23
C THR A 39 44.78 7.97 7.71
N LEU A 40 43.54 7.60 8.02
CA LEU A 40 43.03 7.48 9.39
C LEU A 40 43.20 6.06 9.97
N ILE A 41 43.05 5.02 9.14
CA ILE A 41 43.00 3.63 9.60
C ILE A 41 44.28 2.90 9.17
N GLN A 42 45.06 2.41 10.14
CA GLN A 42 46.28 1.65 9.87
C GLN A 42 46.01 0.21 9.40
N SER A 43 44.91 -0.40 9.86
CA SER A 43 44.56 -1.77 9.48
C SER A 43 43.86 -1.80 8.12
N LYS A 44 44.47 -2.50 7.16
CA LYS A 44 43.98 -2.61 5.78
C LYS A 44 42.58 -3.24 5.68
N VAL A 45 42.29 -4.25 6.51
CA VAL A 45 41.00 -4.95 6.51
C VAL A 45 39.89 -4.04 7.01
N TRP A 46 40.10 -3.37 8.15
CA TRP A 46 39.13 -2.43 8.69
C TRP A 46 38.92 -1.22 7.77
N CYS A 47 39.99 -0.72 7.15
CA CYS A 47 39.90 0.36 6.16
C CYS A 47 39.00 -0.03 4.97
N GLY A 48 39.18 -1.23 4.41
CA GLY A 48 38.31 -1.75 3.35
C GLY A 48 36.84 -1.87 3.78
N PHE A 49 36.59 -2.35 5.00
CA PHE A 49 35.24 -2.49 5.53
C PHE A 49 34.55 -1.12 5.71
N PHE A 50 35.23 -0.17 6.38
CA PHE A 50 34.69 1.16 6.64
C PHE A 50 34.56 2.03 5.39
N THR A 51 35.28 1.74 4.32
CA THR A 51 35.09 2.40 3.01
C THR A 51 33.94 1.78 2.23
N PHE A 52 33.84 0.45 2.21
CA PHE A 52 32.83 -0.27 1.46
C PHE A 52 31.41 0.02 1.97
N VAL A 53 31.17 -0.09 3.28
CA VAL A 53 29.82 0.03 3.85
C VAL A 53 29.12 1.35 3.49
N PRO A 54 29.69 2.55 3.74
CA PRO A 54 29.01 3.81 3.44
C PRO A 54 28.87 4.07 1.93
N VAL A 55 29.88 3.71 1.12
CA VAL A 55 29.81 3.89 -0.34
C VAL A 55 28.74 2.98 -0.93
N PHE A 56 28.71 1.71 -0.53
CA PHE A 56 27.70 0.75 -0.94
C PHE A 56 26.30 1.21 -0.53
N ALA A 57 26.11 1.63 0.72
CA ALA A 57 24.83 2.09 1.22
C ALA A 57 24.29 3.27 0.39
N LEU A 58 25.11 4.30 0.15
CA LEU A 58 24.68 5.48 -0.62
C LEU A 58 24.41 5.16 -2.09
N LEU A 59 25.23 4.31 -2.74
CA LEU A 59 24.95 3.86 -4.10
C LEU A 59 23.64 3.07 -4.17
N SER A 60 23.45 2.10 -3.27
CA SER A 60 22.21 1.31 -3.23
C SER A 60 20.98 2.20 -3.02
N LEU A 61 21.08 3.20 -2.14
CA LEU A 61 19.99 4.14 -1.89
C LEU A 61 19.65 4.95 -3.14
N ASN A 62 20.66 5.41 -3.89
CA ASN A 62 20.45 6.14 -5.14
C ASN A 62 19.76 5.28 -6.21
N TYR A 63 20.14 4.01 -6.35
CA TYR A 63 19.48 3.09 -7.29
C TYR A 63 18.04 2.80 -6.88
N THR A 64 17.79 2.54 -5.58
CA THR A 64 16.43 2.33 -5.07
C THR A 64 15.57 3.58 -5.26
N ALA A 65 16.12 4.77 -5.02
CA ALA A 65 15.41 6.03 -5.26
C ALA A 65 15.02 6.20 -6.74
N GLY A 66 15.91 5.80 -7.67
CA GLY A 66 15.61 5.80 -9.10
C GLY A 66 14.45 4.89 -9.50
N GLN A 67 14.36 3.69 -8.90
CA GLN A 67 13.22 2.78 -9.11
C GLN A 67 11.91 3.38 -8.58
N LEU A 68 11.95 3.97 -7.37
CA LEU A 68 10.78 4.59 -6.75
C LEU A 68 10.26 5.83 -7.50
N GLU A 69 11.08 6.47 -8.34
CA GLU A 69 10.65 7.59 -9.20
C GLU A 69 9.72 7.14 -10.33
N MET A 70 9.80 5.86 -10.75
CA MET A 70 9.04 5.32 -11.90
C MET A 70 8.01 4.25 -11.48
N PRO A 71 7.03 4.57 -10.62
CA PRO A 71 6.13 3.58 -10.00
C PRO A 71 5.17 2.87 -10.98
N PHE A 72 5.09 3.32 -12.23
CA PHE A 72 4.22 2.79 -13.28
C PHE A 72 5.00 1.97 -14.32
N GLY A 73 6.18 1.47 -13.95
CA GLY A 73 7.04 0.65 -14.81
C GLY A 73 6.65 -0.83 -14.83
N HIS A 74 7.67 -1.68 -14.93
CA HIS A 74 7.57 -3.14 -14.99
C HIS A 74 8.49 -3.85 -13.98
N ASP A 75 9.06 -3.12 -13.03
CA ASP A 75 9.88 -3.68 -11.97
C ASP A 75 9.01 -4.42 -10.95
N ALA A 76 9.62 -5.34 -10.19
CA ALA A 76 8.90 -6.14 -9.19
C ALA A 76 8.26 -5.28 -8.07
N ASN A 77 8.73 -4.06 -7.88
CA ASN A 77 8.25 -3.12 -6.86
C ASN A 77 7.30 -2.05 -7.43
N ASP A 78 6.91 -2.16 -8.71
CA ASP A 78 5.98 -1.23 -9.35
C ASP A 78 4.51 -1.58 -9.03
N LEU A 79 3.61 -0.64 -9.34
CA LEU A 79 2.18 -0.87 -9.13
C LEU A 79 1.66 -1.98 -10.06
N PRO A 80 0.82 -2.91 -9.57
CA PRO A 80 0.27 -3.99 -10.36
C PRO A 80 -0.88 -3.49 -11.26
N LEU A 81 -0.54 -2.76 -12.32
CA LEU A 81 -1.50 -2.13 -13.23
C LEU A 81 -2.44 -3.14 -13.90
N ASP A 82 -1.96 -4.34 -14.21
CA ASP A 82 -2.76 -5.42 -14.79
C ASP A 82 -3.91 -5.84 -13.85
N LYS A 83 -3.60 -5.91 -12.55
CA LYS A 83 -4.61 -6.24 -11.53
C LYS A 83 -5.66 -5.13 -11.44
N PHE A 84 -5.23 -3.85 -11.43
CA PHE A 84 -6.17 -2.73 -11.40
C PHE A 84 -7.06 -2.70 -12.64
N GLN A 85 -6.52 -3.04 -13.81
CA GLN A 85 -7.32 -3.15 -15.03
C GLN A 85 -8.33 -4.31 -14.94
N SER A 86 -7.92 -5.46 -14.43
CA SER A 86 -8.82 -6.60 -14.21
C SER A 86 -9.97 -6.27 -13.24
N GLU A 87 -9.66 -5.61 -12.12
CA GLU A 87 -10.67 -5.15 -11.14
C GLU A 87 -11.65 -4.13 -11.73
N MET A 88 -11.16 -3.21 -12.57
CA MET A 88 -12.00 -2.28 -13.31
C MET A 88 -12.93 -3.01 -14.29
N ASN A 89 -12.40 -3.98 -15.04
CA ASN A 89 -13.20 -4.80 -15.97
C ASN A 89 -14.30 -5.58 -15.24
N ASN A 90 -13.98 -6.18 -14.09
CA ASN A 90 -14.97 -6.89 -13.28
C ASN A 90 -16.07 -5.96 -12.75
N SER A 91 -15.70 -4.73 -12.37
CA SER A 91 -16.66 -3.71 -11.94
C SER A 91 -17.59 -3.31 -13.09
N LEU A 92 -17.05 -3.13 -14.30
CA LEU A 92 -17.87 -2.86 -15.50
C LEU A 92 -18.79 -4.04 -15.84
N LEU A 93 -18.31 -5.27 -15.67
CA LEU A 93 -19.12 -6.47 -15.91
C LEU A 93 -20.28 -6.59 -14.93
N MET A 94 -20.07 -6.23 -13.66
CA MET A 94 -21.16 -6.14 -12.67
C MET A 94 -22.26 -5.16 -13.10
N LEU A 95 -21.87 -4.01 -13.67
CA LEU A 95 -22.82 -3.00 -14.13
C LEU A 95 -23.64 -3.46 -15.35
N MET A 96 -23.13 -4.40 -16.15
CA MET A 96 -23.87 -4.97 -17.29
C MET A 96 -24.90 -6.03 -16.89
N HIS A 97 -24.96 -6.44 -15.63
CA HIS A 97 -25.93 -7.45 -15.18
C HIS A 97 -27.36 -6.88 -15.23
N ASP A 98 -28.34 -7.65 -15.73
CA ASP A 98 -29.73 -7.18 -15.92
C ASP A 98 -30.41 -6.62 -14.66
N TYR A 99 -29.90 -6.97 -13.48
CA TYR A 99 -30.38 -6.53 -12.18
C TYR A 99 -29.56 -5.39 -11.56
N SER A 100 -28.62 -4.78 -12.29
CA SER A 100 -27.74 -3.71 -11.77
C SER A 100 -28.50 -2.41 -11.44
N ASP A 101 -29.61 -2.14 -12.14
CA ASP A 101 -30.47 -0.96 -11.97
C ASP A 101 -31.66 -1.17 -11.00
N HIS A 102 -31.72 -2.32 -10.31
CA HIS A 102 -32.78 -2.53 -9.32
C HIS A 102 -32.55 -1.67 -8.07
N VAL A 103 -33.33 -0.58 -7.96
CA VAL A 103 -33.42 0.15 -6.69
C VAL A 103 -34.06 -0.76 -5.65
N ALA A 104 -33.43 -0.90 -4.49
CA ALA A 104 -34.03 -1.62 -3.38
C ALA A 104 -35.34 -0.93 -3.00
N SER A 105 -36.45 -1.60 -3.30
CA SER A 105 -37.78 -1.13 -2.91
C SER A 105 -38.12 -1.72 -1.56
N ALA A 106 -38.64 -0.90 -0.66
CA ALA A 106 -39.20 -1.41 0.58
C ALA A 106 -40.40 -2.31 0.25
N ALA A 107 -40.45 -3.50 0.85
CA ALA A 107 -41.62 -4.36 0.74
C ALA A 107 -42.88 -3.59 1.15
N SER A 108 -44.04 -3.92 0.57
CA SER A 108 -45.32 -3.26 0.93
C SER A 108 -45.68 -3.44 2.40
N THR A 109 -45.10 -4.45 3.06
CA THR A 109 -45.24 -4.75 4.48
C THR A 109 -44.19 -4.07 5.37
N CYS A 110 -43.30 -3.23 4.82
CA CYS A 110 -42.28 -2.58 5.65
C CYS A 110 -42.94 -1.61 6.63
N LEU A 111 -42.50 -1.67 7.89
CA LEU A 111 -42.84 -0.68 8.89
C LEU A 111 -42.22 0.66 8.47
N ARG A 112 -43.05 1.70 8.40
CA ARG A 112 -42.63 3.06 8.04
C ARG A 112 -42.67 4.02 9.22
N ASP A 113 -43.24 3.57 10.33
CA ASP A 113 -43.36 4.34 11.55
C ASP A 113 -42.05 4.32 12.34
N PHE A 114 -41.60 5.48 12.78
CA PHE A 114 -40.26 5.63 13.35
C PHE A 114 -40.12 4.88 14.68
N ASP A 115 -41.14 4.98 15.53
CA ASP A 115 -41.11 4.36 16.87
C ASP A 115 -41.19 2.84 16.76
N ALA A 116 -42.04 2.31 15.87
CA ALA A 116 -42.13 0.87 15.61
C ALA A 116 -40.84 0.28 15.00
N VAL A 117 -40.18 1.02 14.10
CA VAL A 117 -38.89 0.60 13.51
C VAL A 117 -37.78 0.63 14.56
N ARG A 118 -37.79 1.62 15.45
CA ARG A 118 -36.82 1.72 16.54
C ARG A 118 -36.95 0.55 17.51
N GLU A 119 -38.17 0.21 17.90
CA GLU A 119 -38.44 -0.93 18.79
C GLU A 119 -37.98 -2.26 18.15
N ASP A 120 -38.29 -2.46 16.87
CA ASP A 120 -37.86 -3.66 16.14
C ASP A 120 -36.32 -3.76 16.04
N LEU A 121 -35.62 -2.64 15.78
CA LEU A 121 -34.15 -2.60 15.79
C LEU A 121 -33.56 -2.92 17.16
N GLU A 122 -34.14 -2.38 18.24
CA GLU A 122 -33.72 -2.67 19.61
C GLU A 122 -33.90 -4.16 19.94
N THR A 123 -34.99 -4.81 19.48
CA THR A 123 -35.20 -6.26 19.68
C THR A 123 -34.23 -7.13 18.87
N VAL A 124 -33.90 -6.72 17.63
CA VAL A 124 -32.94 -7.43 16.77
C VAL A 124 -31.52 -7.36 17.34
N GLU A 125 -31.10 -6.20 17.86
CA GLU A 125 -29.79 -6.06 18.52
C GLU A 125 -29.68 -6.92 19.78
N VAL A 126 -30.75 -6.99 20.58
CA VAL A 126 -30.83 -7.87 21.77
C VAL A 126 -30.73 -9.34 21.36
N ASN A 127 -31.49 -9.78 20.35
CA ASN A 127 -31.43 -11.16 19.87
C ASN A 127 -30.06 -11.53 19.27
N ARG A 128 -29.42 -10.61 18.54
CA ARG A 128 -28.07 -10.84 18.01
C ARG A 128 -27.03 -10.95 19.13
N SER A 129 -27.16 -10.14 20.18
CA SER A 129 -26.31 -10.18 21.37
C SER A 129 -26.47 -11.46 22.19
N ILE A 130 -27.72 -11.94 22.34
CA ILE A 130 -28.04 -13.21 23.00
C ILE A 130 -27.50 -14.38 22.17
N SER A 131 -27.71 -14.40 20.85
CA SER A 131 -27.22 -15.47 19.98
C SER A 131 -25.69 -15.58 20.00
N CYS A 132 -24.99 -14.45 19.93
CA CYS A 132 -23.52 -14.38 20.02
C CYS A 132 -23.00 -14.83 21.40
N SER A 133 -23.74 -14.50 22.48
CA SER A 133 -23.40 -14.94 23.84
C SER A 133 -23.64 -16.43 24.06
N VAL A 134 -24.71 -16.98 23.47
CA VAL A 134 -25.03 -18.42 23.49
C VAL A 134 -24.01 -19.23 22.69
N GLU A 135 -23.55 -18.73 21.53
CA GLU A 135 -22.45 -19.34 20.77
C GLU A 135 -21.12 -19.32 21.54
N ARG A 136 -20.79 -18.21 22.21
CA ARG A 136 -19.60 -18.16 23.10
C ARG A 136 -19.69 -19.13 24.28
N ALA A 137 -20.86 -19.25 24.91
CA ALA A 137 -21.06 -20.18 26.03
C ALA A 137 -20.95 -21.65 25.57
N ARG A 138 -21.49 -21.98 24.39
CA ARG A 138 -21.33 -23.31 23.77
C ARG A 138 -19.88 -23.63 23.41
N ALA A 139 -19.11 -22.66 22.91
CA ALA A 139 -17.70 -22.83 22.63
C ALA A 139 -16.86 -23.07 23.90
N SER A 140 -17.17 -22.41 25.02
CA SER A 140 -16.48 -22.61 26.31
C SER A 140 -16.76 -23.95 26.98
N ILE A 141 -17.94 -24.55 26.78
CA ILE A 141 -18.27 -25.89 27.32
C ILE A 141 -17.49 -26.98 26.56
N PHE A 142 -17.18 -26.77 25.29
CA PHE A 142 -16.42 -27.74 24.47
C PHE A 142 -14.90 -27.73 24.71
N VAL A 143 -14.38 -26.76 25.47
CA VAL A 143 -12.95 -26.65 25.83
C VAL A 143 -12.65 -27.23 27.22
N ASN A 144 -13.68 -27.58 28.00
CA ASN A 144 -13.56 -28.17 29.36
C ASN A 144 -13.95 -29.66 29.41
N VAL A 145 -13.79 -30.39 28.30
CA VAL A 145 -13.81 -31.86 28.23
C VAL A 145 -12.48 -32.35 27.67
#